data_AF-A0A6J0JIM6-F1
#
_entry.id   AF-A0A6J0JIM6-F1
#
_cell.length_a   1.000
_cell.length_b   1.000
_cell.length_c   1.000
_cell.angle_alpha   90.00
_cell.angle_beta   90.00
_cell.angle_gamma   90.00
#
_symmetry.space_group_name_H-M   'P 1'
#
loop_
_entity.id
_entity.type
_entity.pdbx_description
1 polymer ?
#
loop_
_entity_poly.entity_id
_entity_poly.type
_entity_poly.pdbx_seq_one_letter_code
_entity_poly.pdbx_strand_id
1 'polypeptide(L)'
;MKLVEEASYNKYDLEWVKRVKVNLNNCLAARRRGEWNNLLNAIGYPSSPGSLKPYAWPELDICRVEALLKLSRVGEAHQTALRAAALKVEPLPSSFSQPQTRFFLGMLCRAYLYFVESQLNFALERYDDAAEYAAKALEIEPHNTEIKIFKKNVELVQRALSSSKLEKWAEAVRDYEIVHEALPYDKVIAKSLCQAQVALKQSRREVVLNMESGGDVKEISSLEELKAALARPDKSVKIIYF
;
A
#
# COMPACT_ATOMS: atom_id res chain seq x y z
N MET A 1 36.56 24.21 39.11
CA MET A 1 36.51 24.16 37.62
C MET A 1 35.53 23.06 37.20
N LYS A 2 34.26 23.41 37.03
CA LYS A 2 33.26 22.72 36.21
C LYS A 2 32.23 23.80 35.85
N LEU A 3 32.56 24.57 34.82
CA LEU A 3 31.60 25.45 34.17
C LEU A 3 30.70 24.53 33.35
N VAL A 4 29.45 24.41 33.78
CA VAL A 4 28.36 23.96 32.93
C VAL A 4 28.18 25.06 31.90
N GLU A 5 28.68 24.83 30.68
CA GLU A 5 28.28 25.63 29.52
C GLU A 5 26.81 25.31 29.25
N GLU A 6 25.92 26.07 29.89
CA GLU A 6 24.61 26.36 29.35
C GLU A 6 24.84 27.10 28.03
N ALA A 7 24.96 26.35 26.93
CA ALA A 7 24.93 26.91 25.59
C ALA A 7 23.66 27.77 25.47
N SER A 8 23.85 29.09 25.38
CA SER A 8 22.76 30.07 25.37
C SER A 8 21.90 29.86 24.13
N TYR A 9 20.78 29.15 24.29
CA TYR A 9 19.74 29.07 23.27
C TYR A 9 19.19 30.49 23.08
N ASN A 10 19.32 31.08 21.89
CA ASN A 10 18.86 32.45 21.66
C ASN A 10 17.32 32.49 21.80
N LYS A 11 16.73 33.63 22.18
CA LYS A 11 15.28 33.82 22.30
C LYS A 11 14.53 33.32 21.05
N TYR A 12 15.12 33.52 19.87
CA TYR A 12 14.59 33.05 18.59
C TYR A 12 14.48 31.52 18.50
N ASP A 13 15.44 30.80 19.08
CA ASP A 13 15.45 29.34 19.10
C ASP A 13 14.36 28.80 20.04
N LEU A 14 14.12 29.45 21.18
CA LEU A 14 13.02 29.09 22.10
C LEU A 14 11.63 29.32 21.48
N GLU A 15 11.41 30.47 20.81
CA GLU A 15 10.16 30.74 20.10
C GLU A 15 9.95 29.78 18.93
N TRP A 16 11.02 29.41 18.23
CA TRP A 16 11.00 28.40 17.19
C TRP A 16 10.59 27.03 17.74
N VAL A 17 11.24 26.53 18.81
CA VAL A 17 10.89 25.25 19.44
C VAL A 17 9.42 25.24 19.88
N LYS A 18 8.90 26.34 20.44
CA LYS A 18 7.49 26.46 20.84
C LYS A 18 6.54 26.33 19.64
N ARG A 19 6.79 27.07 18.55
CA ARG A 19 5.98 26.97 17.32
C ARG A 19 6.00 25.56 16.73
N VAL A 20 7.18 24.95 16.70
CA VAL A 20 7.40 23.60 16.19
C VAL A 20 6.57 22.57 16.98
N LYS A 21 6.56 22.66 18.32
CA LYS A 21 5.71 21.81 19.17
C LYS A 21 4.21 21.99 18.90
N VAL A 22 3.76 23.24 18.72
CA VAL A 22 2.36 23.53 18.38
C VAL A 22 1.99 22.93 17.03
N ASN A 23 2.84 23.09 16.01
CA ASN A 23 2.60 22.53 14.68
C ASN A 23 2.54 21.00 14.70
N LEU A 24 3.39 20.32 15.49
CA LEU A 24 3.31 18.87 15.70
C LEU A 24 1.98 18.44 16.30
N ASN A 25 1.53 19.13 17.35
CA ASN A 25 0.28 18.80 18.02
C ASN A 25 -0.92 18.98 17.07
N ASN A 26 -0.88 20.02 16.23
CA ASN A 26 -1.88 20.23 15.19
C ASN A 26 -1.84 19.12 14.13
N CYS A 27 -0.66 18.70 13.69
CA CYS A 27 -0.50 17.56 12.78
C CYS A 27 -1.04 16.26 13.39
N LEU A 28 -0.75 15.99 14.67
CA LEU A 28 -1.26 14.82 15.39
C LEU A 28 -2.79 14.84 15.46
N ALA A 29 -3.37 16.00 15.81
CA ALA A 29 -4.80 16.16 15.90
C ALA A 29 -5.47 15.97 14.53
N ALA A 30 -4.89 16.55 13.47
CA ALA A 30 -5.38 16.41 12.11
C ALA A 30 -5.27 14.95 11.60
N ARG A 31 -4.16 14.26 11.86
CA ARG A 31 -3.97 12.83 11.54
C ARG A 31 -5.05 11.98 12.21
N ARG A 32 -5.28 12.18 13.52
CA ARG A 32 -6.31 11.44 14.29
C ARG A 32 -7.73 11.65 13.76
N ARG A 33 -8.04 12.85 13.25
CA ARG A 33 -9.35 13.18 12.68
C ARG A 33 -9.47 12.88 11.19
N GLY A 34 -8.39 12.45 10.52
CA GLY A 34 -8.35 12.25 9.07
C GLY A 34 -8.43 13.56 8.26
N GLU A 35 -8.08 14.70 8.87
CA GLU A 35 -8.11 16.02 8.22
C GLU A 35 -6.80 16.31 7.47
N TRP A 36 -6.52 15.53 6.42
CA TRP A 36 -5.23 15.55 5.72
C TRP A 36 -4.89 16.90 5.06
N ASN A 37 -5.88 17.65 4.59
CA ASN A 37 -5.67 19.01 4.07
C ASN A 37 -5.25 19.98 5.19
N ASN A 38 -5.83 19.87 6.39
CA ASN A 38 -5.44 20.69 7.54
C ASN A 38 -4.03 20.34 7.99
N LEU A 39 -3.66 19.06 7.93
CA LEU A 39 -2.29 18.60 8.18
C LEU A 39 -1.31 19.23 7.17
N LEU A 40 -1.60 19.16 5.86
CA LEU A 40 -0.74 19.78 4.85
C LEU A 40 -0.58 21.29 5.05
N ASN A 41 -1.65 22.00 5.42
CA ASN A 41 -1.61 23.42 5.74
C ASN A 41 -0.76 23.72 6.98
N ALA A 42 -0.87 22.90 8.03
CA ALA A 42 -0.05 23.03 9.23
C ALA A 42 1.44 22.84 8.95
N ILE A 43 1.79 21.98 7.98
CA ILE A 43 3.18 21.78 7.54
C ILE A 43 3.65 22.89 6.58
N GLY A 44 2.74 23.49 5.81
CA GLY A 44 3.04 24.46 4.74
C GLY A 44 3.41 25.88 5.20
N TYR A 45 3.39 26.19 6.50
CA TYR A 45 3.72 27.54 6.98
C TYR A 45 5.18 27.91 6.65
N PRO A 46 5.43 29.12 6.11
CA PRO A 46 6.74 29.49 5.59
C PRO A 46 7.79 29.54 6.70
N SER A 47 8.97 29.00 6.40
CA SER A 47 10.20 29.33 7.11
C SER A 47 10.33 30.85 7.13
N SER A 48 10.44 31.45 8.33
CA SER A 48 10.67 32.88 8.48
C SER A 48 11.87 33.31 7.61
N PRO A 49 11.78 34.42 6.85
CA PRO A 49 12.93 34.95 6.12
C PRO A 49 14.03 35.31 7.13
N GLY A 50 15.19 34.66 7.02
CA GLY A 50 16.33 34.85 7.92
C GLY A 50 16.68 33.65 8.79
N SER A 51 15.87 32.59 8.86
CA SER A 51 16.33 31.32 9.43
C SER A 51 17.27 30.63 8.44
N LEU A 52 18.54 30.40 8.81
CA LEU A 52 19.40 29.44 8.11
C LEU A 52 18.59 28.17 7.85
N LYS A 53 18.38 27.80 6.57
CA LYS A 53 17.97 26.42 6.23
C LYS A 53 19.18 25.50 6.53
N PRO A 54 19.03 24.19 6.85
CA PRO A 54 17.89 23.32 6.64
C PRO A 54 17.68 22.34 7.81
N TYR A 55 16.98 22.71 8.88
CA TYR A 55 16.24 21.66 9.61
C TYR A 55 14.95 21.40 8.83
N ALA A 56 15.10 20.95 7.58
CA ALA A 56 14.04 20.26 6.87
C ALA A 56 13.79 19.03 7.72
N TRP A 57 12.82 19.11 8.63
CA TRP A 57 12.46 18.00 9.49
C TRP A 57 12.08 16.84 8.58
N PRO A 58 12.94 15.81 8.45
CA PRO A 58 12.62 14.69 7.58
C PRO A 58 11.30 14.05 8.02
N GLU A 59 10.95 14.18 9.30
CA GLU A 59 9.67 13.74 9.86
C GLU A 59 8.46 14.50 9.28
N LEU A 60 8.57 15.80 8.96
CA LEU A 60 7.48 16.54 8.30
C LEU A 60 7.31 16.14 6.84
N ASP A 61 8.39 15.81 6.16
CA ASP A 61 8.30 15.29 4.80
C ASP A 61 7.58 13.94 4.81
N ILE A 62 7.84 13.08 5.80
CA ILE A 62 7.10 11.82 6.00
C ILE A 62 5.61 12.09 6.30
N CYS A 63 5.28 13.05 7.16
CA CYS A 63 3.88 13.45 7.38
C CYS A 63 3.20 13.90 6.08
N ARG A 64 3.93 14.65 5.26
CA ARG A 64 3.44 15.14 3.97
C ARG A 64 3.18 13.96 3.03
N VAL A 65 4.06 12.97 2.99
CA VAL A 65 3.86 11.72 2.23
C VAL A 65 2.59 11.03 2.69
N GLU A 66 2.41 10.79 4.00
CA GLU A 66 1.20 10.14 4.53
C GLU A 66 -0.07 10.90 4.12
N ALA A 67 -0.10 12.22 4.32
CA ALA A 67 -1.26 13.02 3.97
C ALA A 67 -1.58 12.99 2.47
N LEU A 68 -0.56 13.04 1.61
CA LEU A 68 -0.74 12.92 0.16
C LEU A 68 -1.27 11.53 -0.23
N LEU A 69 -0.81 10.45 0.40
CA LEU A 69 -1.34 9.10 0.18
C LEU A 69 -2.81 9.01 0.57
N LYS A 70 -3.19 9.57 1.72
CA LYS A 70 -4.59 9.57 2.20
C LYS A 70 -5.51 10.46 1.36
N LEU A 71 -4.95 11.41 0.62
CA LEU A 71 -5.65 12.21 -0.39
C LEU A 71 -5.58 11.58 -1.80
N SER A 72 -5.08 10.35 -1.93
CA SER A 72 -4.90 9.64 -3.20
C SER A 72 -3.98 10.37 -4.22
N ARG A 73 -3.09 11.24 -3.74
CA ARG A 73 -2.10 12.00 -4.54
C ARG A 73 -0.76 11.27 -4.58
N VAL A 74 -0.77 10.02 -5.06
CA VAL A 74 0.37 9.07 -4.99
C VAL A 74 1.62 9.61 -5.69
N GLY A 75 1.47 10.27 -6.85
CA GLY A 75 2.61 10.84 -7.58
C GLY A 75 3.35 11.91 -6.78
N GLU A 76 2.62 12.82 -6.12
CA GLU A 76 3.22 13.86 -5.27
C GLU A 76 3.82 13.27 -4.00
N ALA A 77 3.19 12.24 -3.43
CA ALA A 77 3.73 11.51 -2.29
C ALA A 77 5.09 10.89 -2.65
N HIS A 78 5.19 10.23 -3.80
CA HIS A 78 6.43 9.62 -4.27
C HIS A 78 7.53 10.66 -4.52
N GLN A 79 7.21 11.78 -5.18
CA GLN A 79 8.18 12.87 -5.39
C GLN A 79 8.67 13.48 -4.07
N THR A 80 7.77 13.64 -3.09
CA THR A 80 8.13 14.13 -1.75
C THR A 80 9.09 13.17 -1.05
N ALA A 81 8.83 11.86 -1.12
CA ALA A 81 9.69 10.84 -0.53
C ALA A 81 11.09 10.81 -1.18
N LEU A 82 11.17 10.88 -2.51
CA LEU A 82 12.44 10.95 -3.25
C LEU A 82 13.27 12.18 -2.85
N ARG A 83 12.62 13.35 -2.76
CA ARG A 83 13.28 14.59 -2.31
C ARG A 83 13.78 14.45 -0.88
N ALA A 84 12.96 13.89 0.02
CA ALA A 84 13.35 13.68 1.41
C ALA A 84 14.54 12.72 1.52
N ALA A 85 14.57 11.65 0.72
CA ALA A 85 15.69 10.72 0.66
C ALA A 85 16.97 11.37 0.14
N ALA A 86 16.88 12.23 -0.87
CA ALA A 86 18.02 12.98 -1.40
C ALA A 86 18.64 13.95 -0.37
N LEU A 87 17.84 14.45 0.59
CA LEU A 87 18.31 15.32 1.67
C LEU A 87 18.97 14.56 2.83
N LYS A 88 18.85 13.23 2.92
CA LYS A 88 19.48 12.41 3.97
C LYS A 88 21.01 12.29 3.84
N VAL A 89 21.63 12.97 2.85
CA VAL A 89 23.06 12.91 2.55
C VAL A 89 23.91 13.78 3.49
N GLU A 90 23.33 14.69 4.30
CA GLU A 90 24.07 15.43 5.33
C GLU A 90 23.85 14.86 6.75
N PRO A 91 24.93 14.60 7.53
CA PRO A 91 24.79 14.05 8.88
C PRO A 91 24.18 15.07 9.83
N LEU A 92 23.00 14.76 10.37
CA LEU A 92 22.42 15.54 11.48
C LEU A 92 23.39 15.55 12.68
N PRO A 93 23.48 16.65 13.45
CA PRO A 93 24.28 16.69 14.67
C PRO A 93 23.84 15.61 15.67
N SER A 94 24.83 15.05 16.37
CA SER A 94 24.71 13.93 17.34
C SER A 94 23.66 14.15 18.43
N SER A 95 23.34 15.41 18.75
CA SER A 95 22.30 15.81 19.71
C SER A 95 20.86 15.50 19.25
N PHE A 96 20.64 15.32 17.94
CA PHE A 96 19.38 14.85 17.35
C PHE A 96 19.41 13.35 17.00
N SER A 97 20.54 12.67 17.28
CA SER A 97 20.83 11.30 16.83
C SER A 97 20.23 10.18 17.71
N GLN A 98 19.17 10.47 18.47
CA GLN A 98 18.28 9.41 18.94
C GLN A 98 16.86 9.52 18.36
N PRO A 99 16.69 9.35 17.03
CA PRO A 99 15.36 9.16 16.42
C PRO A 99 14.60 7.94 16.95
N GLN A 100 15.30 7.04 17.66
CA GLN A 100 14.80 5.73 18.07
C GLN A 100 13.77 5.82 19.19
N THR A 101 13.85 6.84 20.05
CA THR A 101 13.03 7.00 21.26
C THR A 101 12.01 8.14 21.15
N ARG A 102 12.00 8.87 20.03
CA ARG A 102 11.12 10.02 19.85
C ARG A 102 9.74 9.54 19.37
N PHE A 103 8.72 9.75 20.17
CA PHE A 103 7.33 9.61 19.74
C PHE A 103 6.93 10.74 18.79
N PHE A 104 6.31 10.38 17.68
CA PHE A 104 5.91 11.27 16.61
C PHE A 104 4.61 10.76 15.98
N LEU A 105 3.59 11.64 15.98
CA LEU A 105 2.25 11.33 15.46
C LEU A 105 1.60 10.04 16.00
N GLY A 106 1.98 9.61 17.21
CA GLY A 106 1.41 8.45 17.89
C GLY A 106 2.19 7.14 17.73
N MET A 107 3.36 7.18 17.08
CA MET A 107 4.29 6.05 16.95
C MET A 107 5.73 6.52 17.22
N LEU A 108 6.68 5.62 17.47
CA LEU A 108 8.11 5.90 17.44
C LEU A 108 8.49 6.37 16.04
N CYS A 109 9.30 7.43 15.92
CA CYS A 109 9.65 8.06 14.64
C CYS A 109 10.10 7.05 13.58
N ARG A 110 10.92 6.08 13.99
CA ARG A 110 11.41 5.03 13.08
C ARG A 110 10.29 4.08 12.63
N ALA A 111 9.39 3.68 13.53
CA ALA A 111 8.23 2.87 13.17
C ALA A 111 7.29 3.64 12.23
N TYR A 112 7.05 4.92 12.51
CA TYR A 112 6.25 5.79 11.67
C TYR A 112 6.83 5.95 10.26
N LEU A 113 8.15 6.18 10.15
CA LEU A 113 8.84 6.23 8.86
C LEU A 113 8.60 4.95 8.05
N TYR A 114 8.89 3.79 8.63
CA TYR A 114 8.68 2.52 7.93
C TYR A 114 7.21 2.26 7.59
N PHE A 115 6.29 2.66 8.47
CA PHE A 115 4.86 2.53 8.22
C PHE A 115 4.39 3.39 7.03
N VAL A 116 4.89 4.61 6.89
CA VAL A 116 4.57 5.48 5.75
C VAL A 116 5.24 5.00 4.46
N GLU A 117 6.50 4.55 4.53
CA GLU A 117 7.19 3.93 3.38
C GLU A 117 6.47 2.67 2.91
N SER A 118 5.95 1.86 3.84
CA SER A 118 5.14 0.69 3.52
C SER A 118 3.84 1.09 2.79
N GLN A 119 3.13 2.11 3.27
CA GLN A 119 1.94 2.65 2.60
C GLN A 119 2.25 3.21 1.21
N LEU A 120 3.39 3.88 1.04
CA LEU A 120 3.83 4.41 -0.26
C LEU A 120 4.09 3.27 -1.26
N ASN A 121 4.83 2.25 -0.84
CA ASN A 121 5.12 1.09 -1.70
C ASN A 121 3.84 0.32 -2.05
N PHE A 122 2.89 0.19 -1.12
CA PHE A 122 1.58 -0.39 -1.39
C PHE A 122 0.83 0.41 -2.47
N ALA A 123 0.79 1.73 -2.35
CA ALA A 123 0.14 2.61 -3.33
C ALA A 123 0.84 2.62 -4.71
N LEU A 124 2.12 2.24 -4.75
CA LEU A 124 2.92 2.04 -5.97
C LEU A 124 2.85 0.59 -6.48
N GLU A 125 1.99 -0.26 -5.90
CA GLU A 125 1.81 -1.68 -6.24
C GLU A 125 3.08 -2.54 -6.03
N ARG A 126 4.02 -2.06 -5.21
CA ARG A 126 5.24 -2.76 -4.79
C ARG A 126 4.99 -3.52 -3.50
N TYR A 127 4.16 -4.56 -3.58
CA TYR A 127 3.63 -5.25 -2.40
C TYR A 127 4.70 -5.97 -1.57
N ASP A 128 5.77 -6.44 -2.19
CA ASP A 128 6.89 -7.09 -1.48
C ASP A 128 7.66 -6.10 -0.61
N ASP A 129 8.03 -4.94 -1.18
CA ASP A 129 8.65 -3.84 -0.43
C ASP A 129 7.71 -3.34 0.69
N ALA A 130 6.41 -3.22 0.38
CA ALA A 130 5.42 -2.82 1.37
C ALA A 130 5.40 -3.79 2.57
N ALA A 131 5.46 -5.11 2.32
CA ALA A 131 5.46 -6.12 3.37
C ALA A 131 6.74 -6.04 4.23
N GLU A 132 7.90 -5.84 3.60
CA GLU A 132 9.17 -5.69 4.30
C GLU A 132 9.18 -4.46 5.23
N TYR A 133 8.74 -3.31 4.73
CA TYR A 133 8.65 -2.10 5.53
C TYR A 133 7.61 -2.21 6.66
N ALA A 134 6.47 -2.88 6.42
CA ALA A 134 5.49 -3.13 7.48
C ALA A 134 6.06 -4.04 8.59
N ALA A 135 6.86 -5.05 8.22
CA ALA A 135 7.54 -5.92 9.17
C ALA A 135 8.54 -5.12 10.02
N LYS A 136 9.39 -4.29 9.40
CA LYS A 136 10.34 -3.40 10.11
C LYS A 136 9.63 -2.43 11.07
N ALA A 137 8.46 -1.91 10.68
CA ALA A 137 7.68 -1.04 11.56
C ALA A 137 7.16 -1.80 12.79
N LEU A 138 6.72 -3.05 12.60
CA LEU A 138 6.19 -3.91 13.66
C LEU A 138 7.27 -4.46 14.60
N GLU A 139 8.49 -4.68 14.11
CA GLU A 139 9.65 -5.00 14.95
C GLU A 139 9.92 -3.90 15.99
N ILE A 140 9.69 -2.64 15.62
CA ILE A 140 9.89 -1.48 16.49
C ILE A 140 8.69 -1.27 17.41
N GLU A 141 7.46 -1.43 16.91
CA GLU A 141 6.24 -1.38 17.72
C GLU A 141 5.36 -2.65 17.61
N PRO A 142 5.73 -3.74 18.31
CA PRO A 142 5.02 -5.02 18.21
C PRO A 142 3.57 -5.00 18.67
N HIS A 143 3.15 -3.96 19.40
CA HIS A 143 1.79 -3.83 19.94
C HIS A 143 0.92 -2.86 19.15
N ASN A 144 1.45 -2.20 18.11
CA ASN A 144 0.70 -1.24 17.33
C ASN A 144 -0.33 -1.92 16.41
N THR A 145 -1.62 -1.67 16.67
CA THR A 145 -2.73 -2.31 15.94
C THR A 145 -2.87 -1.80 14.52
N GLU A 146 -2.57 -0.52 14.28
CA GLU A 146 -2.62 0.10 12.94
C GLU A 146 -1.64 -0.59 11.99
N ILE A 147 -0.39 -0.78 12.44
CA ILE A 147 0.65 -1.47 11.67
C ILE A 147 0.27 -2.95 11.43
N LYS A 148 -0.27 -3.64 12.44
CA LYS A 148 -0.70 -5.04 12.31
C LYS A 148 -1.80 -5.24 11.27
N ILE A 149 -2.84 -4.41 11.33
CA ILE A 149 -3.97 -4.48 10.40
C ILE A 149 -3.46 -4.20 8.98
N PHE A 150 -2.64 -3.17 8.82
CA PHE A 150 -2.05 -2.85 7.52
C PHE A 150 -1.20 -3.99 6.97
N LYS A 151 -0.27 -4.53 7.76
CA LYS A 151 0.58 -5.67 7.37
C LYS A 151 -0.25 -6.87 6.90
N LYS A 152 -1.32 -7.21 7.64
CA LYS A 152 -2.24 -8.28 7.26
C LYS A 152 -2.88 -8.01 5.89
N ASN A 153 -3.30 -6.77 5.62
CA ASN A 153 -3.87 -6.42 4.32
C ASN A 153 -2.85 -6.57 3.19
N VAL A 154 -1.59 -6.18 3.41
CA VAL A 154 -0.51 -6.38 2.43
C VAL A 154 -0.33 -7.87 2.11
N GLU A 155 -0.27 -8.72 3.14
CA GLU A 155 -0.13 -10.18 2.99
C GLU A 155 -1.30 -10.81 2.23
N LEU A 156 -2.53 -10.33 2.49
CA LEU A 156 -3.72 -10.76 1.76
C LEU A 156 -3.61 -10.40 0.27
N VAL A 157 -3.12 -9.21 -0.07
CA VAL A 157 -2.90 -8.82 -1.46
C VAL A 157 -1.83 -9.67 -2.13
N GLN A 158 -0.70 -9.94 -1.45
CA GLN A 158 0.35 -10.83 -1.97
C GLN A 158 -0.17 -12.24 -2.22
N ARG A 159 -0.97 -12.78 -1.29
CA ARG A 159 -1.60 -14.10 -1.44
C ARG A 159 -2.62 -14.11 -2.57
N ALA A 160 -3.46 -13.10 -2.67
CA ALA A 160 -4.42 -12.95 -3.76
C ALA A 160 -3.73 -12.93 -5.14
N LEU A 161 -2.66 -12.13 -5.29
CA LEU A 161 -1.86 -12.06 -6.52
C LEU A 161 -1.24 -13.41 -6.88
N SER A 162 -0.72 -14.12 -5.87
CA SER A 162 -0.12 -15.45 -6.05
C SER A 162 -1.18 -16.48 -6.47
N SER A 163 -2.35 -16.47 -5.82
CA SER A 163 -3.48 -17.33 -6.19
C SER A 163 -4.00 -17.01 -7.59
N SER A 164 -4.07 -15.74 -7.99
CA SER A 164 -4.41 -15.35 -9.37
C SER A 164 -3.42 -15.88 -10.40
N LYS A 165 -2.11 -15.82 -10.12
CA LYS A 165 -1.07 -16.37 -11.02
C LYS A 165 -1.17 -17.90 -11.17
N LEU A 166 -1.66 -18.58 -10.13
CA LEU A 166 -1.89 -20.03 -10.12
C LEU A 166 -3.31 -20.42 -10.57
N GLU A 167 -4.09 -19.46 -11.08
CA GLU A 167 -5.49 -19.64 -11.49
C GLU A 167 -6.42 -20.17 -10.38
N LYS A 168 -6.02 -20.03 -9.13
CA LYS A 168 -6.83 -20.31 -7.95
C LYS A 168 -7.79 -19.14 -7.68
N TRP A 169 -8.64 -18.85 -8.66
CA TRP A 169 -9.47 -17.63 -8.69
C TRP A 169 -10.40 -17.51 -7.48
N ALA A 170 -10.91 -18.62 -6.94
CA ALA A 170 -11.75 -18.60 -5.76
C ALA A 170 -11.01 -18.17 -4.49
N GLU A 171 -9.71 -18.50 -4.35
CA GLU A 171 -8.87 -18.02 -3.25
C GLU A 171 -8.55 -16.54 -3.42
N ALA A 172 -8.16 -16.15 -4.64
CA ALA A 172 -7.84 -14.75 -4.95
C ALA A 172 -9.01 -13.81 -4.68
N VAL A 173 -10.23 -14.19 -5.10
CA VAL A 173 -11.44 -13.41 -4.83
C VAL A 173 -11.68 -13.25 -3.33
N ARG A 174 -11.60 -14.31 -2.53
CA ARG A 174 -11.82 -14.22 -1.06
C ARG A 174 -10.86 -13.24 -0.41
N ASP A 175 -9.59 -13.29 -0.79
CA ASP A 175 -8.57 -12.42 -0.21
C ASP A 175 -8.77 -10.96 -0.63
N TYR A 176 -9.06 -10.72 -1.92
CA TYR A 176 -9.37 -9.37 -2.39
C TYR A 176 -10.66 -8.82 -1.78
N GLU A 177 -11.67 -9.64 -1.50
CA GLU A 177 -12.89 -9.22 -0.79
C GLU A 177 -12.57 -8.70 0.61
N ILE A 178 -11.79 -9.45 1.39
CA ILE A 178 -11.37 -9.02 2.73
C ILE A 178 -10.58 -7.70 2.68
N VAL A 179 -9.67 -7.55 1.71
CA VAL A 179 -8.89 -6.31 1.56
C VAL A 179 -9.80 -5.16 1.09
N HIS A 180 -10.76 -5.43 0.20
CA HIS A 180 -11.69 -4.42 -0.29
C HIS A 180 -12.61 -3.90 0.83
N GLU A 181 -13.05 -4.76 1.74
CA GLU A 181 -13.78 -4.32 2.95
C GLU A 181 -12.94 -3.38 3.82
N ALA A 182 -11.64 -3.66 3.96
CA ALA A 182 -10.73 -2.81 4.72
C ALA A 182 -10.35 -1.50 3.99
N LEU A 183 -10.32 -1.52 2.66
CA LEU A 183 -9.89 -0.42 1.78
C LEU A 183 -10.90 -0.19 0.64
N PRO A 184 -12.15 0.22 0.94
CA PRO A 184 -13.24 0.23 -0.04
C PRO A 184 -13.05 1.25 -1.18
N TYR A 185 -12.22 2.28 -0.96
CA TYR A 185 -11.94 3.32 -1.95
C TYR A 185 -10.65 3.08 -2.75
N ASP A 186 -9.94 1.98 -2.48
CA ASP A 186 -8.74 1.64 -3.25
C ASP A 186 -9.14 1.11 -4.63
N LYS A 187 -8.88 1.93 -5.65
CA LYS A 187 -9.23 1.64 -7.05
C LYS A 187 -8.46 0.47 -7.63
N VAL A 188 -7.22 0.25 -7.17
CA VAL A 188 -6.38 -0.85 -7.66
C VAL A 188 -6.92 -2.17 -7.12
N ILE A 189 -7.23 -2.24 -5.82
CA ILE A 189 -7.83 -3.42 -5.21
C ILE A 189 -9.19 -3.73 -5.83
N ALA A 190 -10.05 -2.71 -6.02
CA ALA A 190 -11.36 -2.90 -6.64
C ALA A 190 -11.26 -3.46 -8.08
N LYS A 191 -10.29 -2.96 -8.87
CA LYS A 191 -10.02 -3.46 -10.21
C LYS A 191 -9.54 -4.91 -10.19
N SER A 192 -8.57 -5.23 -9.33
CA SER A 192 -8.01 -6.58 -9.19
C SER A 192 -9.07 -7.59 -8.73
N LEU A 193 -9.94 -7.21 -7.80
CA LEU A 193 -11.08 -8.02 -7.38
C LEU A 193 -12.03 -8.33 -8.55
N CYS A 194 -12.41 -7.30 -9.32
CA CYS A 194 -13.28 -7.47 -10.48
C CYS A 194 -12.68 -8.43 -11.51
N GLN A 195 -11.38 -8.29 -11.80
CA GLN A 195 -10.66 -9.18 -12.70
C GLN A 195 -10.66 -10.64 -12.21
N ALA A 196 -10.37 -10.86 -10.92
CA ALA A 196 -10.40 -12.19 -10.32
C ALA A 196 -11.81 -12.82 -10.37
N GLN A 197 -12.86 -12.03 -10.14
CA GLN A 197 -14.25 -12.50 -10.23
C GLN A 197 -14.66 -12.88 -11.66
N VAL A 198 -14.22 -12.12 -12.67
CA VAL A 198 -14.47 -12.45 -14.08
C VAL A 198 -13.75 -13.75 -14.45
N ALA A 199 -12.48 -13.89 -14.07
CA ALA A 199 -11.68 -15.08 -14.35
C ALA A 199 -12.26 -16.33 -13.66
N LEU A 200 -12.77 -16.20 -12.43
CA LEU A 200 -13.49 -17.29 -11.74
C LEU A 200 -14.74 -17.75 -12.49
N LYS A 201 -15.50 -16.81 -13.06
CA LYS A 201 -16.70 -17.14 -13.85
C LYS A 201 -16.33 -17.84 -15.16
N GLN A 202 -15.23 -17.42 -15.79
CA GLN A 202 -14.74 -18.03 -17.02
C GLN A 202 -14.23 -19.46 -16.78
N SER A 203 -13.41 -19.68 -15.75
CA SER A 203 -12.90 -21.03 -15.44
C SER A 203 -14.02 -22.02 -15.12
N ARG A 204 -15.09 -21.58 -14.45
CA ARG A 204 -16.28 -22.41 -14.20
C ARG A 204 -17.03 -22.76 -15.47
N ARG A 205 -17.15 -21.83 -16.43
CA ARG A 205 -17.79 -22.10 -17.73
C ARG A 205 -16.99 -23.09 -18.56
N GLU A 206 -15.67 -22.95 -18.56
CA GLU A 206 -14.77 -23.88 -19.25
C GLU A 206 -14.87 -25.29 -18.67
N VAL A 207 -14.93 -25.44 -17.35
CA VAL A 207 -15.15 -26.74 -16.70
C VAL A 207 -16.49 -27.37 -17.11
N VAL A 208 -17.57 -26.58 -17.20
CA VAL A 208 -18.90 -27.09 -17.64
C VAL A 208 -18.86 -27.56 -19.11
N LEU A 209 -18.25 -26.78 -20.01
CA LEU A 209 -18.12 -27.15 -21.42
C LEU A 209 -17.27 -28.41 -21.60
N ASN A 210 -16.19 -28.56 -20.83
CA ASN A 210 -15.32 -29.74 -20.88
C ASN A 210 -16.03 -31.01 -20.35
N MET A 211 -16.94 -30.86 -19.39
CA MET A 211 -17.76 -31.97 -18.89
C MET A 211 -18.82 -32.42 -19.90
N GLU A 212 -19.40 -31.49 -20.66
CA GLU A 212 -20.37 -31.78 -21.73
C GLU A 212 -19.72 -32.37 -22.99
N SER A 213 -18.41 -32.15 -23.18
CA SER A 213 -17.63 -32.71 -24.29
C SER A 213 -16.97 -34.06 -23.98
N GLY A 214 -17.21 -34.64 -22.80
CA GLY A 214 -16.64 -35.94 -22.37
C GLY A 214 -17.16 -37.18 -23.12
N GLY A 215 -17.81 -37.01 -24.27
CA GLY A 215 -18.07 -38.10 -25.20
C GLY A 215 -16.93 -38.19 -26.21
N ASP A 216 -16.40 -39.40 -26.47
CA ASP A 216 -15.38 -39.65 -27.51
C ASP A 216 -15.73 -38.92 -28.80
N VAL A 217 -15.10 -37.77 -29.05
CA VAL A 217 -15.25 -37.03 -30.29
C VAL A 217 -14.41 -37.75 -31.34
N LYS A 218 -15.06 -38.61 -32.11
CA LYS A 218 -14.46 -39.22 -33.30
C LYS A 218 -14.71 -38.33 -34.51
N GLU A 219 -13.64 -37.98 -35.20
CA GLU A 219 -13.70 -37.38 -36.52
C GLU A 219 -14.34 -38.39 -37.49
N ILE A 220 -15.32 -37.93 -38.28
CA ILE A 220 -16.01 -38.72 -39.29
C ILE A 220 -15.38 -38.35 -40.64
N SER A 221 -14.67 -39.30 -41.24
CA SER A 221 -13.91 -39.07 -42.48
C SER A 221 -14.64 -39.58 -43.73
N SER A 222 -15.73 -40.33 -43.54
CA SER A 222 -16.48 -40.95 -44.63
C SER A 222 -18.00 -40.80 -44.48
N LEU A 223 -18.69 -40.86 -45.61
CA LEU A 223 -20.15 -40.80 -45.68
C LEU A 223 -20.83 -41.99 -44.97
N GLU A 224 -20.19 -43.16 -44.97
CA GLU A 224 -20.74 -44.36 -44.31
C GLU A 224 -20.64 -44.28 -42.78
N GLU A 225 -19.55 -43.70 -42.26
CA GLU A 225 -19.41 -43.38 -40.83
C GLU A 225 -20.45 -42.35 -40.38
N LEU A 226 -20.75 -41.35 -41.22
CA LEU A 226 -21.79 -40.36 -40.95
C LEU A 226 -23.18 -40.99 -40.85
N LYS A 227 -23.54 -41.85 -41.82
CA LYS A 227 -24.83 -42.56 -41.82
C LYS A 227 -24.97 -43.47 -40.60
N ALA A 228 -23.92 -44.21 -40.24
CA ALA A 228 -23.92 -45.08 -39.07
C ALA A 228 -24.05 -44.29 -37.75
N ALA A 229 -23.47 -43.09 -37.67
CA ALA A 229 -23.59 -42.21 -36.52
C ALA A 229 -25.02 -41.63 -36.37
N LEU A 230 -25.66 -41.24 -37.49
CA LEU A 230 -27.02 -40.70 -37.50
C LEU A 230 -28.11 -41.76 -37.25
N ALA A 231 -27.81 -43.03 -37.53
CA ALA A 231 -28.73 -44.14 -37.24
C ALA A 231 -28.85 -44.46 -35.73
N ARG A 232 -28.03 -43.82 -34.89
CA ARG A 232 -27.97 -44.05 -33.45
C ARG A 232 -28.65 -42.91 -32.68
N PRO A 233 -29.81 -43.14 -32.05
CA PRO A 233 -30.55 -42.09 -31.33
C PRO A 233 -29.81 -41.55 -30.09
N ASP A 234 -28.83 -42.31 -29.59
CA ASP A 234 -28.01 -41.97 -28.41
C ASP A 234 -26.83 -41.05 -28.72
N LYS A 235 -26.58 -40.73 -29.99
CA LYS A 235 -25.42 -39.94 -30.42
C LYS A 235 -25.84 -38.58 -30.99
N SER A 236 -25.09 -37.54 -30.61
CA SER A 236 -25.22 -36.21 -31.21
C SER A 236 -24.10 -35.99 -32.23
N VAL A 237 -24.46 -35.52 -33.43
CA VAL A 237 -23.51 -35.20 -34.52
C VAL A 237 -23.46 -33.68 -34.66
N LYS A 238 -22.26 -33.09 -34.54
CA LYS A 238 -22.02 -31.65 -34.76
C LYS A 238 -21.23 -31.47 -36.06
N ILE A 239 -21.69 -30.59 -36.94
CA ILE A 239 -20.99 -30.21 -38.18
C ILE A 239 -20.22 -28.93 -37.91
N ILE A 240 -18.91 -28.94 -38.14
CA ILE A 240 -18.02 -27.77 -38.00
C ILE A 240 -17.47 -27.47 -39.40
N TYR A 241 -17.61 -26.22 -39.86
CA TYR A 241 -17.01 -25.74 -41.11
C TYR A 241 -15.73 -24.98 -40.76
N PHE A 242 -14.61 -25.35 -41.39
CA PHE A 242 -13.34 -24.63 -41.33
C PHE A 242 -13.19 -23.71 -42.54
#